data_AF-A0A183LZR5-F1
#
_entry.id   AF-A0A183LZR5-F1
#
_cell.length_a   1.000
_cell.length_b   1.000
_cell.length_c   1.000
_cell.angle_alpha   90.00
_cell.angle_beta   90.00
_cell.angle_gamma   90.00
#
_symmetry.space_group_name_H-M   'P 1'
#
loop_
_entity.id
_entity.type
_entity.pdbx_description
1 polymer ?
#
loop_
_entity_poly.entity_id
_entity_poly.type
_entity_poly.pdbx_seq_one_letter_code
_entity_poly.pdbx_strand_id
1 'polypeptide(L)'
;MAADYIKSVSNVLPDIGIICGSGLSKLVEGIEERKTIPYINIPNFPKTTVLGSLGGRKVVAMQGRFHMYEGYSNEEVSKRFGPRFPDLSNAYDRHLRQLALEIAQEYGFQDLVREGVYAFNGGPTYETPDESNMLLKLDCDVVGMSTVPEVIIACHCGIKVLAVSLIANNSILDAENDVSINHEKVLAVAAKRADLLQMWFKKIITRFSSD
;
A
#
# COMPACT_ATOMS: atom_id res chain seq x y z
N MET A 1 9.30 -17.05 15.70
CA MET A 1 10.48 -16.20 15.96
C MET A 1 10.16 -14.72 15.83
N ALA A 2 9.96 -14.15 14.62
CA ALA A 2 9.67 -12.71 14.48
C ALA A 2 8.33 -12.28 15.12
N ALA A 3 7.23 -13.01 14.84
CA ALA A 3 5.93 -12.71 15.44
C ALA A 3 5.94 -12.85 16.98
N ASP A 4 6.66 -13.84 17.51
CA ASP A 4 6.78 -14.05 18.96
C ASP A 4 7.55 -12.92 19.63
N TYR A 5 8.63 -12.45 18.99
CA TYR A 5 9.38 -11.27 19.44
C TYR A 5 8.51 -10.00 19.41
N ILE A 6 7.78 -9.75 18.32
CA ILE A 6 6.89 -8.60 18.22
C ILE A 6 5.82 -8.63 19.32
N LYS A 7 5.23 -9.81 19.59
CA LYS A 7 4.27 -9.99 20.68
C LYS A 7 4.90 -9.72 22.05
N SER A 8 6.09 -10.26 22.31
CA SER A 8 6.76 -10.11 23.61
C SER A 8 7.16 -8.67 23.91
N VAL A 9 7.49 -7.88 22.89
CA VAL A 9 7.82 -6.47 23.10
C VAL A 9 6.60 -5.58 23.03
N SER A 10 5.64 -5.78 22.12
CA SER A 10 4.56 -4.80 21.91
C SER A 10 3.37 -4.94 22.86
N ASN A 11 3.01 -6.18 23.27
CA ASN A 11 1.71 -6.51 23.86
C ASN A 11 0.49 -6.06 23.02
N VAL A 12 0.69 -5.75 21.73
CA VAL A 12 -0.38 -5.39 20.78
C VAL A 12 -0.62 -6.57 19.85
N LEU A 13 -1.88 -6.98 19.73
CA LEU A 13 -2.34 -7.94 18.73
C LEU A 13 -3.12 -7.15 17.67
N PRO A 14 -2.48 -6.81 16.53
CA PRO A 14 -3.11 -6.01 15.50
C PRO A 14 -4.07 -6.85 14.65
N ASP A 15 -5.19 -6.23 14.27
CA ASP A 15 -6.18 -6.84 13.36
C ASP A 15 -6.04 -6.31 11.93
N ILE A 16 -5.30 -5.19 11.75
CA ILE A 16 -5.15 -4.48 10.49
C ILE A 16 -3.67 -4.16 10.23
N GLY A 17 -3.20 -4.49 9.03
CA GLY A 17 -1.89 -4.12 8.52
C GLY A 17 -1.96 -2.88 7.61
N ILE A 18 -0.97 -2.01 7.67
CA ILE A 18 -0.88 -0.78 6.86
C ILE A 18 0.51 -0.68 6.22
N ILE A 19 0.56 -0.46 4.91
CA ILE A 19 1.81 -0.21 4.17
C ILE A 19 1.71 1.11 3.41
N CYS A 20 2.35 2.16 3.93
CA CYS A 20 2.30 3.49 3.31
C CYS A 20 3.32 3.60 2.17
N GLY A 21 2.94 4.31 1.09
CA GLY A 21 3.87 4.72 0.04
C GLY A 21 4.79 5.87 0.46
N SER A 22 5.76 6.21 -0.40
CA SER A 22 6.66 7.35 -0.18
C SER A 22 5.88 8.66 0.00
N GLY A 23 6.25 9.45 1.01
CA GLY A 23 5.58 10.71 1.33
C GLY A 23 4.24 10.58 2.07
N LEU A 24 3.79 9.36 2.41
CA LEU A 24 2.52 9.11 3.11
C LEU A 24 2.71 8.64 4.58
N SER A 25 3.84 9.02 5.21
CA SER A 25 4.16 8.65 6.60
C SER A 25 3.20 9.25 7.63
N LYS A 26 2.49 10.32 7.27
CA LYS A 26 1.54 11.01 8.15
C LYS A 26 0.46 10.08 8.71
N LEU A 27 0.05 9.07 7.96
CA LEU A 27 -0.88 8.04 8.45
C LEU A 27 -0.32 7.29 9.66
N VAL A 28 0.97 6.96 9.65
CA VAL A 28 1.67 6.27 10.75
C VAL A 28 1.85 7.20 11.96
N GLU A 29 2.02 8.50 11.73
CA GLU A 29 2.11 9.50 12.79
C GLU A 29 0.79 9.65 13.57
N GLY A 30 -0.34 9.31 12.95
CA GLY A 30 -1.65 9.29 13.60
C GLY A 30 -1.91 8.08 14.50
N ILE A 31 -0.96 7.15 14.65
CA ILE A 31 -1.10 5.97 15.51
C ILE A 31 -0.88 6.38 16.97
N GLU A 32 -1.89 6.12 17.79
CA GLU A 32 -1.93 6.35 19.23
C GLU A 32 -1.32 5.15 19.99
N GLU A 33 -0.86 5.38 21.23
CA GLU A 33 -0.24 4.35 22.09
C GLU A 33 0.90 3.58 21.39
N ARG A 34 1.65 4.29 20.53
CA ARG A 34 2.55 3.66 19.58
C ARG A 34 3.76 2.98 20.23
N LYS A 35 4.10 1.81 19.71
CA LYS A 35 5.35 1.09 19.95
C LYS A 35 6.10 0.94 18.62
N THR A 36 7.22 1.64 18.50
CA THR A 36 8.12 1.52 17.35
C THR A 36 9.14 0.43 17.60
N ILE A 37 9.28 -0.50 16.66
CA ILE A 37 10.26 -1.58 16.70
C ILE A 37 11.17 -1.46 15.46
N PRO A 38 12.44 -1.06 15.62
CA PRO A 38 13.43 -1.10 14.53
C PRO A 38 13.62 -2.54 14.02
N TYR A 39 13.68 -2.80 12.70
CA TYR A 39 13.80 -4.19 12.20
C TYR A 39 15.15 -4.82 12.47
N ILE A 40 16.20 -4.01 12.69
CA ILE A 40 17.48 -4.57 13.14
C ILE A 40 17.34 -5.37 14.44
N ASN A 41 16.29 -5.10 15.23
CA ASN A 41 15.97 -5.83 16.45
C ASN A 41 15.00 -7.00 16.21
N ILE A 42 14.39 -7.11 15.03
CA ILE A 42 13.48 -8.19 14.67
C ILE A 42 14.28 -9.25 13.89
N PRO A 43 14.38 -10.48 14.39
CA PRO A 43 15.07 -11.54 13.67
C PRO A 43 14.49 -11.73 12.25
N ASN A 44 15.37 -11.75 11.25
CA ASN A 44 15.07 -11.96 9.82
C ASN A 44 14.24 -10.84 9.16
N PHE A 45 14.38 -9.58 9.59
CA PHE A 45 13.54 -8.47 9.11
C PHE A 45 14.39 -7.30 8.50
N PRO A 46 13.97 -6.64 7.38
CA PRO A 46 14.84 -5.65 6.69
C PRO A 46 14.75 -4.07 6.92
N LYS A 47 13.66 -3.39 7.36
CA LYS A 47 13.41 -1.92 7.72
C LYS A 47 12.72 -1.51 9.10
N THR A 48 11.53 -0.84 9.25
CA THR A 48 10.95 -0.42 10.61
C THR A 48 9.41 -0.54 10.71
N THR A 49 8.87 -1.02 11.86
CA THR A 49 7.42 -1.28 12.11
C THR A 49 6.97 -0.44 13.29
N VAL A 50 5.75 0.08 13.18
CA VAL A 50 5.02 0.78 14.25
C VAL A 50 3.76 -0.01 14.59
N LEU A 51 3.54 -0.34 15.86
CA LEU A 51 2.30 -0.91 16.36
C LEU A 51 1.57 0.10 17.23
N GLY A 52 0.23 0.04 17.28
CA GLY A 52 -0.56 0.88 18.19
C GLY A 52 -2.04 0.85 17.86
N SER A 53 -2.74 1.93 18.17
CA SER A 53 -4.16 2.11 17.87
C SER A 53 -4.37 3.21 16.83
N LEU A 54 -5.21 2.98 15.83
CA LEU A 54 -5.65 4.01 14.89
C LEU A 54 -7.17 3.94 14.77
N GLY A 55 -7.84 5.02 15.18
CA GLY A 55 -9.31 5.08 15.11
C GLY A 55 -10.00 4.02 15.99
N GLY A 56 -9.39 3.68 17.13
CA GLY A 56 -9.89 2.66 18.08
C GLY A 56 -9.54 1.22 17.72
N ARG A 57 -8.79 0.99 16.62
CA ARG A 57 -8.43 -0.34 16.13
C ARG A 57 -6.95 -0.61 16.31
N LYS A 58 -6.60 -1.83 16.68
CA LYS A 58 -5.20 -2.25 16.81
C LYS A 58 -4.60 -2.45 15.42
N VAL A 59 -3.55 -1.69 15.12
CA VAL A 59 -2.90 -1.68 13.81
C VAL A 59 -1.41 -1.99 13.91
N VAL A 60 -0.87 -2.54 12.82
CA VAL A 60 0.56 -2.63 12.56
C VAL A 60 0.86 -1.92 11.24
N ALA A 61 1.81 -1.00 11.25
CA ALA A 61 2.20 -0.22 10.10
C ALA A 61 3.67 -0.43 9.77
N MET A 62 3.97 -0.65 8.48
CA MET A 62 5.33 -0.68 7.97
C MET A 62 5.72 0.73 7.51
N GLN A 63 6.70 1.33 8.18
CA GLN A 63 7.23 2.64 7.80
C GLN A 63 8.41 2.44 6.85
N GLY A 64 8.10 2.50 5.56
CA GLY A 64 9.02 2.20 4.46
C GLY A 64 8.67 0.89 3.77
N ARG A 65 8.54 0.95 2.45
CA ARG A 65 8.29 -0.22 1.60
C ARG A 65 9.59 -0.96 1.29
N PHE A 66 9.44 -2.24 1.03
CA PHE A 66 10.42 -3.03 0.31
C PHE A 66 10.05 -3.00 -1.16
N HIS A 67 10.99 -2.61 -2.00
CA HIS A 67 10.79 -2.69 -3.43
C HIS A 67 11.67 -3.80 -3.98
N MET A 68 11.13 -4.61 -4.90
CA MET A 68 11.90 -5.69 -5.50
C MET A 68 13.13 -5.18 -6.23
N TYR A 69 13.08 -3.96 -6.79
CA TYR A 69 14.25 -3.30 -7.41
C TYR A 69 15.39 -2.99 -6.42
N GLU A 70 15.15 -3.02 -5.10
CA GLU A 70 16.21 -2.90 -4.08
C GLU A 70 17.01 -4.21 -3.93
N GLY A 71 16.68 -5.27 -4.69
CA GLY A 71 17.39 -6.55 -4.71
C GLY A 71 16.87 -7.59 -3.71
N TYR A 72 15.71 -7.36 -3.09
CA TYR A 72 15.09 -8.32 -2.18
C TYR A 72 14.60 -9.57 -2.95
N SER A 73 15.05 -10.75 -2.51
CA SER A 73 14.66 -12.03 -3.10
C SER A 73 13.34 -12.54 -2.55
N ASN A 74 12.59 -13.28 -3.39
CA ASN A 74 11.51 -14.12 -2.88
C ASN A 74 12.11 -15.29 -2.10
N GLU A 75 11.83 -15.39 -0.81
CA GLU A 75 12.08 -16.61 -0.04
C GLU A 75 10.97 -17.65 -0.31
N GLU A 76 11.25 -18.93 -0.04
CA GLU A 76 10.30 -20.02 -0.31
C GLU A 76 8.97 -19.82 0.43
N VAL A 77 7.89 -19.69 -0.35
CA VAL A 77 6.53 -19.63 0.17
C VAL A 77 6.14 -21.00 0.73
N SER A 78 6.12 -21.10 2.06
CA SER A 78 5.75 -22.33 2.78
C SER A 78 4.28 -22.69 2.55
N LYS A 79 3.99 -23.98 2.33
CA LYS A 79 2.62 -24.55 2.31
C LYS A 79 1.81 -24.26 3.58
N ARG A 80 2.48 -23.87 4.68
CA ARG A 80 1.82 -23.45 5.92
C ARG A 80 0.93 -22.22 5.75
N PHE A 81 1.25 -21.34 4.79
CA PHE A 81 0.53 -20.08 4.63
C PHE A 81 -0.62 -20.16 3.63
N GLY A 82 -0.52 -20.99 2.59
CA GLY A 82 -1.48 -20.97 1.50
C GLY A 82 -1.27 -22.04 0.44
N PRO A 83 -2.13 -22.04 -0.59
CA PRO A 83 -2.09 -23.02 -1.68
C PRO A 83 -0.92 -22.75 -2.63
N ARG A 84 -0.44 -23.80 -3.32
CA ARG A 84 0.63 -23.65 -4.32
C ARG A 84 0.26 -22.71 -5.47
N PHE A 85 -1.02 -22.67 -5.83
CA PHE A 85 -1.56 -21.87 -6.93
C PHE A 85 -2.71 -21.00 -6.40
N PRO A 86 -2.42 -19.81 -5.85
CA PRO A 86 -3.46 -18.91 -5.36
C PRO A 86 -4.24 -18.29 -6.54
N ASP A 87 -5.56 -18.24 -6.43
CA ASP A 87 -6.41 -17.45 -7.33
C ASP A 87 -6.42 -15.99 -6.89
N LEU A 88 -6.16 -15.08 -7.83
CA LEU A 88 -6.10 -13.64 -7.59
C LEU A 88 -7.38 -12.89 -8.01
N SER A 89 -8.41 -13.59 -8.51
CA SER A 89 -9.66 -12.99 -8.99
C SER A 89 -10.37 -12.10 -7.95
N ASN A 90 -10.14 -12.37 -6.66
CA ASN A 90 -10.67 -11.61 -5.53
C ASN A 90 -9.56 -11.07 -4.61
N ALA A 91 -8.35 -10.86 -5.14
CA ALA A 91 -7.21 -10.36 -4.34
C ALA A 91 -7.47 -8.96 -3.75
N TYR A 92 -8.29 -8.15 -4.43
CA TYR A 92 -8.73 -6.82 -3.96
C TYR A 92 -10.19 -6.91 -3.51
N ASP A 93 -10.42 -6.79 -2.21
CA ASP A 93 -11.72 -7.05 -1.60
C ASP A 93 -12.76 -6.00 -2.05
N ARG A 94 -13.89 -6.47 -2.59
CA ARG A 94 -14.93 -5.59 -3.15
C ARG A 94 -15.62 -4.75 -2.09
N HIS A 95 -15.82 -5.29 -0.90
CA HIS A 95 -16.48 -4.56 0.20
C HIS A 95 -15.57 -3.44 0.72
N LEU A 96 -14.26 -3.69 0.81
CA LEU A 96 -13.31 -2.65 1.19
C LEU A 96 -13.27 -1.50 0.17
N ARG A 97 -13.31 -1.80 -1.13
CA ARG A 97 -13.39 -0.76 -2.19
C ARG A 97 -14.67 0.05 -2.09
N GLN A 98 -15.80 -0.62 -1.92
CA GLN A 98 -17.11 0.02 -1.75
C GLN A 98 -17.13 0.93 -0.51
N LEU A 99 -16.64 0.45 0.64
CA LEU A 99 -16.51 1.24 1.86
C LEU A 99 -15.63 2.49 1.65
N ALA A 100 -14.50 2.33 0.96
CA ALA A 100 -13.61 3.46 0.66
C ALA A 100 -14.33 4.53 -0.18
N LEU A 101 -15.08 4.11 -1.21
CA LEU A 101 -15.86 5.00 -2.06
C LEU A 101 -17.01 5.69 -1.30
N GLU A 102 -17.74 4.97 -0.46
CA GLU A 102 -18.81 5.52 0.38
C GLU A 102 -18.29 6.62 1.30
N ILE A 103 -17.15 6.40 1.95
CA ILE A 103 -16.51 7.42 2.78
C ILE A 103 -16.08 8.62 1.90
N ALA A 104 -15.59 8.40 0.68
CA ALA A 104 -15.23 9.51 -0.20
C ALA A 104 -16.45 10.38 -0.59
N GLN A 105 -17.62 9.75 -0.81
CA GLN A 105 -18.88 10.43 -1.09
C GLN A 105 -19.37 11.23 0.11
N GLU A 106 -19.35 10.64 1.31
CA GLU A 106 -19.82 11.29 2.54
C GLU A 106 -18.99 12.54 2.90
N TYR A 107 -17.70 12.51 2.58
CA TYR A 107 -16.77 13.62 2.82
C TYR A 107 -16.57 14.53 1.58
N GLY A 108 -17.33 14.32 0.50
CA GLY A 108 -17.41 15.23 -0.65
C GLY A 108 -16.15 15.29 -1.53
N PHE A 109 -15.39 14.19 -1.63
CA PHE A 109 -14.21 14.12 -2.50
C PHE A 109 -14.25 12.93 -3.47
N GLN A 110 -15.41 12.30 -3.67
CA GLN A 110 -15.60 11.18 -4.59
C GLN A 110 -15.15 11.47 -6.03
N ASP A 111 -15.19 12.73 -6.46
CA ASP A 111 -14.79 13.12 -7.82
C ASP A 111 -13.28 12.91 -8.07
N LEU A 112 -12.49 12.82 -7.00
CA LEU A 112 -11.06 12.49 -7.03
C LEU A 112 -10.77 10.99 -7.02
N VAL A 113 -11.78 10.16 -6.75
CA VAL A 113 -11.63 8.71 -6.56
C VAL A 113 -12.03 8.00 -7.85
N ARG A 114 -11.17 7.09 -8.31
CA ARG A 114 -11.36 6.24 -9.48
C ARG A 114 -11.03 4.80 -9.13
N GLU A 115 -11.60 3.86 -9.88
CA GLU A 115 -11.18 2.45 -9.89
C GLU A 115 -10.46 2.16 -11.20
N GLY A 116 -9.48 1.26 -11.17
CA GLY A 116 -8.71 0.89 -12.36
C GLY A 116 -7.71 -0.24 -12.14
N VAL A 117 -7.06 -0.65 -13.21
CA VAL A 117 -6.04 -1.70 -13.29
C VAL A 117 -4.66 -1.12 -13.02
N TYR A 118 -3.93 -1.75 -12.10
CA TYR A 118 -2.55 -1.40 -11.75
C TYR A 118 -1.54 -2.27 -12.48
N ALA A 119 -0.72 -1.65 -13.33
CA ALA A 119 0.44 -2.28 -13.95
C ALA A 119 1.66 -2.22 -13.01
N PHE A 120 2.25 -3.38 -12.75
CA PHE A 120 3.48 -3.47 -11.97
C PHE A 120 4.71 -3.40 -12.88
N ASN A 121 5.37 -2.24 -12.89
CA ASN A 121 6.70 -2.05 -13.46
C ASN A 121 7.75 -2.43 -12.40
N GLY A 122 8.70 -3.32 -12.73
CA GLY A 122 9.73 -3.76 -11.79
C GLY A 122 10.61 -2.62 -11.27
N GLY A 123 10.81 -1.54 -12.05
CA GLY A 123 11.68 -0.42 -11.71
C GLY A 123 13.18 -0.74 -11.78
N PRO A 124 14.06 0.18 -11.31
CA PRO A 124 13.75 1.45 -10.65
C PRO A 124 13.50 2.62 -11.61
N THR A 125 13.63 2.41 -12.93
CA THR A 125 13.32 3.44 -13.92
C THR A 125 11.81 3.67 -13.99
N TYR A 126 11.39 4.94 -14.04
CA TYR A 126 10.03 5.27 -14.47
C TYR A 126 9.77 4.67 -15.84
N GLU A 127 8.50 4.41 -16.12
CA GLU A 127 8.05 3.96 -17.43
C GLU A 127 8.50 4.96 -18.52
N THR A 128 9.02 4.42 -19.61
CA THR A 128 9.32 5.21 -20.80
C THR A 128 8.01 5.69 -21.45
N PRO A 129 8.08 6.73 -22.32
CA PRO A 129 6.93 7.15 -23.12
C PRO A 129 6.29 6.00 -23.91
N ASP A 130 7.11 5.10 -24.49
CA ASP A 130 6.61 3.96 -25.26
C ASP A 130 5.99 2.87 -24.38
N GLU A 131 6.56 2.60 -23.20
CA GLU A 131 5.95 1.71 -22.21
C GLU A 131 4.61 2.27 -21.72
N SER A 132 4.50 3.58 -21.50
CA SER A 132 3.23 4.23 -21.16
C SER A 132 2.17 4.00 -22.25
N ASN A 133 2.55 4.23 -23.52
CA ASN A 133 1.67 4.00 -24.67
C ASN A 133 1.28 2.52 -24.83
N MET A 134 2.21 1.60 -24.54
CA MET A 134 1.92 0.17 -24.52
C MET A 134 0.91 -0.17 -23.42
N LEU A 135 1.09 0.34 -22.20
CA LEU A 135 0.21 0.10 -21.07
C LEU A 135 -1.20 0.65 -21.32
N LEU A 136 -1.32 1.81 -21.95
CA LEU A 136 -2.61 2.35 -22.38
C LEU A 136 -3.33 1.42 -23.36
N LYS A 137 -2.61 0.83 -24.32
CA LYS A 137 -3.17 -0.16 -25.27
C LYS A 137 -3.56 -1.48 -24.62
N LEU A 138 -3.03 -1.77 -23.43
CA LEU A 138 -3.35 -2.95 -22.61
C LEU A 138 -4.43 -2.66 -21.56
N ASP A 139 -5.13 -1.52 -21.68
CA ASP A 139 -6.17 -1.07 -20.73
C ASP A 139 -5.67 -0.99 -19.28
N CYS A 140 -4.41 -0.61 -19.09
CA CYS A 140 -3.88 -0.27 -17.76
C CYS A 140 -4.22 1.18 -17.42
N ASP A 141 -4.79 1.41 -16.24
CA ASP A 141 -5.17 2.75 -15.78
C ASP A 141 -4.03 3.46 -15.05
N VAL A 142 -3.20 2.70 -14.33
CA VAL A 142 -2.08 3.23 -13.54
C VAL A 142 -0.88 2.31 -13.60
N VAL A 143 0.32 2.85 -13.41
CA VAL A 143 1.57 2.10 -13.35
C VAL A 143 2.39 2.49 -12.11
N GLY A 144 3.11 1.53 -11.54
CA GLY A 144 4.10 1.83 -10.51
C GLY A 144 4.91 0.60 -10.11
N MET A 145 5.71 0.76 -9.05
CA MET A 145 6.81 -0.15 -8.75
C MET A 145 6.68 -0.92 -7.43
N SER A 146 5.46 -1.07 -6.90
CA SER A 146 5.22 -1.75 -5.61
C SER A 146 3.83 -2.37 -5.55
N THR A 147 3.38 -2.75 -4.35
CA THR A 147 2.00 -3.15 -4.03
C THR A 147 1.64 -4.56 -4.49
N VAL A 148 1.88 -4.92 -5.76
CA VAL A 148 1.52 -6.24 -6.30
C VAL A 148 2.19 -7.40 -5.55
N PRO A 149 3.50 -7.35 -5.21
CA PRO A 149 4.12 -8.41 -4.41
C PRO A 149 3.43 -8.61 -3.06
N GLU A 150 3.12 -7.53 -2.34
CA GLU A 150 2.45 -7.59 -1.05
C GLU A 150 1.01 -8.11 -1.16
N VAL A 151 0.29 -7.73 -2.22
CA VAL A 151 -1.06 -8.22 -2.52
C VAL A 151 -1.05 -9.73 -2.74
N ILE A 152 -0.11 -10.26 -3.53
CA ILE A 152 0.01 -11.69 -3.80
C ILE A 152 0.26 -12.46 -2.51
N ILE A 153 1.16 -11.98 -1.64
CA ILE A 153 1.46 -12.64 -0.37
C ILE A 153 0.27 -12.58 0.59
N ALA A 154 -0.40 -11.43 0.70
CA ALA A 154 -1.60 -11.27 1.51
C ALA A 154 -2.73 -12.20 1.04
N CYS A 155 -2.99 -12.24 -0.27
CA CYS A 155 -3.98 -13.14 -0.86
C CYS A 155 -3.64 -14.60 -0.62
N HIS A 156 -2.37 -14.98 -0.82
CA HIS A 156 -1.89 -16.34 -0.57
C HIS A 156 -2.15 -16.79 0.88
N CYS A 157 -2.03 -15.90 1.87
CA CYS A 157 -2.31 -16.22 3.28
C CYS A 157 -3.71 -15.82 3.79
N GLY A 158 -4.63 -15.44 2.90
CA GLY A 158 -6.03 -15.16 3.23
C GLY A 158 -6.31 -13.80 3.87
N ILE A 159 -5.39 -12.83 3.75
CA ILE A 159 -5.60 -11.45 4.19
C ILE A 159 -6.36 -10.67 3.11
N LYS A 160 -7.49 -10.05 3.48
CA LYS A 160 -8.24 -9.12 2.62
C LYS A 160 -7.42 -7.86 2.36
N VAL A 161 -7.40 -7.37 1.11
CA VAL A 161 -6.59 -6.20 0.73
C VAL A 161 -7.44 -5.07 0.14
N LEU A 162 -7.15 -3.86 0.59
CA LEU A 162 -7.46 -2.60 -0.09
C LEU A 162 -6.15 -1.97 -0.56
N ALA A 163 -6.07 -1.61 -1.84
CA ALA A 163 -4.93 -0.88 -2.41
C ALA A 163 -5.43 0.42 -3.07
N VAL A 164 -4.75 1.53 -2.79
CA VAL A 164 -5.08 2.85 -3.33
C VAL A 164 -3.80 3.49 -3.84
N SER A 165 -3.82 3.94 -5.10
CA SER A 165 -2.75 4.70 -5.72
C SER A 165 -3.06 6.19 -5.67
N LEU A 166 -2.09 6.99 -5.23
CA LEU A 166 -2.12 8.43 -5.44
C LEU A 166 -1.40 8.74 -6.76
N ILE A 167 -2.12 9.33 -7.70
CA ILE A 167 -1.58 9.68 -9.02
C ILE A 167 -0.64 10.87 -8.90
N ALA A 168 0.65 10.66 -9.20
CA ALA A 168 1.67 11.71 -9.16
C ALA A 168 1.66 12.58 -10.43
N ASN A 169 1.39 11.96 -11.57
CA ASN A 169 1.42 12.59 -12.90
C ASN A 169 0.56 11.76 -13.88
N ASN A 170 0.38 12.28 -15.09
CA ASN A 170 -0.22 11.51 -16.19
C ASN A 170 0.85 11.29 -17.26
N SER A 171 1.41 10.08 -17.29
CA SER A 171 2.57 9.77 -18.13
C SER A 171 2.28 9.81 -19.63
N ILE A 172 1.02 9.63 -20.05
CA ILE A 172 0.60 9.81 -21.45
C ILE A 172 0.65 11.29 -21.84
N LEU A 173 0.03 12.16 -21.03
CA LEU A 173 0.06 13.60 -21.28
C LEU A 173 1.48 14.16 -21.17
N ASP A 174 2.27 13.67 -20.21
CA ASP A 174 3.66 14.10 -20.07
C ASP A 174 4.50 13.71 -21.30
N ALA A 175 4.29 12.51 -21.86
CA ALA A 175 4.93 12.06 -23.10
C ALA A 175 4.52 12.91 -24.31
N GLU A 176 3.24 13.30 -24.42
CA GLU A 176 2.75 14.18 -25.50
C GLU A 176 3.31 15.61 -25.43
N ASN A 177 3.71 16.05 -24.23
CA ASN A 177 4.15 17.42 -23.96
C ASN A 177 5.65 17.54 -23.60
N ASP A 178 6.44 16.48 -23.80
CA ASP A 178 7.86 16.42 -23.45
C ASP A 178 8.17 16.83 -21.99
N VAL A 179 7.27 16.48 -21.06
CA VAL A 179 7.42 16.76 -19.62
C VAL A 179 8.11 15.58 -18.93
N SER A 180 9.20 15.85 -18.21
CA SER A 180 9.89 14.82 -17.44
C SER A 180 9.25 14.58 -16.07
N ILE A 181 9.26 13.33 -15.61
CA ILE A 181 8.94 12.95 -14.23
C ILE A 181 10.22 12.84 -13.38
N ASN A 182 10.11 13.16 -12.08
CA ASN A 182 11.19 12.95 -11.12
C ASN A 182 10.62 12.70 -9.71
N HIS A 183 11.48 12.25 -8.79
CA HIS A 183 11.05 11.86 -7.46
C HIS A 183 10.56 13.05 -6.63
N GLU A 184 11.13 14.24 -6.82
CA GLU A 184 10.74 15.46 -6.12
C GLU A 184 9.29 15.85 -6.45
N LYS A 185 8.88 15.76 -7.72
CA LYS A 185 7.50 15.98 -8.17
C LYS A 185 6.55 14.99 -7.52
N VAL A 186 6.92 13.71 -7.45
CA VAL A 186 6.13 12.66 -6.80
C VAL A 186 5.92 12.99 -5.31
N LEU A 187 6.97 13.35 -4.59
CA LEU A 187 6.88 13.72 -3.17
C LEU A 187 6.03 14.98 -2.94
N ALA A 188 6.10 15.96 -3.84
CA ALA A 188 5.29 17.18 -3.76
C ALA A 188 3.78 16.88 -3.87
N VAL A 189 3.38 15.96 -4.77
CA VAL A 189 1.98 15.52 -4.88
C VAL A 189 1.56 14.73 -3.65
N ALA A 190 2.42 13.84 -3.13
CA ALA A 190 2.16 13.13 -1.89
C ALA A 190 1.90 14.08 -0.72
N ALA A 191 2.75 15.09 -0.54
CA ALA A 191 2.57 16.11 0.50
C ALA A 191 1.24 16.86 0.36
N LYS A 192 0.83 17.22 -0.88
CA LYS A 192 -0.43 17.92 -1.16
C LYS A 192 -1.68 17.10 -0.78
N ARG A 193 -1.59 15.77 -0.75
CA ARG A 193 -2.73 14.86 -0.46
C ARG A 193 -2.60 14.10 0.85
N ALA A 194 -1.49 14.25 1.58
CA ALA A 194 -1.20 13.49 2.80
C ALA A 194 -2.30 13.61 3.86
N ASP A 195 -2.79 14.82 4.12
CA ASP A 195 -3.86 15.07 5.10
C ASP A 195 -5.19 14.41 4.74
N LEU A 196 -5.60 14.53 3.46
CA LEU A 196 -6.82 13.94 2.96
C LEU A 196 -6.75 12.41 3.05
N LEU A 197 -5.64 11.82 2.59
CA LEU A 197 -5.42 10.37 2.64
C LEU A 197 -5.36 9.86 4.08
N GLN A 198 -4.70 10.59 4.99
CA GLN A 198 -4.67 10.22 6.41
C GLN A 198 -6.08 10.17 7.00
N MET A 199 -6.88 11.21 6.76
CA MET A 199 -8.26 11.26 7.23
C MET A 199 -9.08 10.11 6.65
N TRP A 200 -8.98 9.89 5.33
CA TRP A 200 -9.72 8.85 4.63
C TRP A 200 -9.41 7.46 5.15
N PHE A 201 -8.13 7.11 5.27
CA PHE A 201 -7.71 5.81 5.80
C PHE A 201 -8.06 5.63 7.28
N LYS A 202 -7.97 6.69 8.11
CA LYS A 202 -8.44 6.62 9.50
C LYS A 202 -9.92 6.26 9.56
N LYS A 203 -10.76 6.83 8.69
CA LYS A 203 -12.19 6.51 8.62
C LYS A 203 -12.46 5.10 8.11
N ILE A 204 -11.74 4.64 7.09
CA ILE A 204 -11.84 3.26 6.59
C ILE A 204 -11.53 2.27 7.73
N ILE A 205 -10.43 2.50 8.45
CA ILE A 205 -10.00 1.65 9.57
C ILE A 205 -11.04 1.62 10.68
N THR A 206 -11.60 2.77 11.06
CA THR A 206 -12.64 2.84 12.09
C THR A 206 -13.92 2.10 11.69
N ARG A 207 -14.30 2.14 10.41
CA ARG A 207 -15.56 1.55 9.92
C ARG A 207 -15.46 0.12 9.41
N PHE A 208 -14.25 -0.37 9.14
CA PHE A 208 -14.04 -1.74 8.67
C PHE A 208 -14.54 -2.75 9.71
N SER A 209 -15.49 -3.61 9.34
CA SER A 209 -15.82 -4.80 10.14
C SER A 209 -15.14 -6.03 9.54
N SER A 210 -14.65 -6.91 10.41
CA SER A 210 -14.01 -8.18 10.04
C SER A 210 -15.00 -9.31 9.74
N ASP A 211 -16.31 -9.03 9.82
CA ASP A 211 -17.39 -9.99 9.56
C ASP A 211 -17.37 -10.52 8.11
#